data_AF-A0A931S3C0-F1
#
_entry.id   AF-A0A931S3C0-F1
#
_cell.length_a   1.000
_cell.length_b   1.000
_cell.length_c   1.000
_cell.angle_alpha   90.00
_cell.angle_beta   90.00
_cell.angle_gamma   90.00
#
_symmetry.space_group_name_H-M   'P 1'
#
loop_
_entity.id
_entity.type
_entity.pdbx_description
1 polymer ?
#
loop_
_entity_poly.entity_id
_entity_poly.type
_entity_poly.pdbx_seq_one_letter_code
_entity_poly.pdbx_strand_id
1 'polypeptide(L)'
;MKTCYCHIPPDLLVKIVREKFIEKTPTLTLLQRYSGDQETEYVSTIALLDVPESEVREMLKDQPQFLAHFLDCRIHAREVLEGKLPDLKRHLRVNL
;
A
#
# COMPACT_ATOMS: atom_id res chain seq x y z
N MET A 1 10.71 -1.70 -8.08
CA MET A 1 9.32 -1.45 -7.66
C MET A 1 8.69 -0.51 -8.67
N LYS A 2 7.64 -0.97 -9.35
CA LYS A 2 6.97 -0.18 -10.41
C LYS A 2 5.62 0.39 -9.95
N THR A 3 5.26 0.12 -8.70
CA THR A 3 3.92 0.38 -8.17
C THR A 3 3.97 1.41 -7.04
N CYS A 4 3.10 2.40 -7.11
CA CYS A 4 2.84 3.37 -6.05
C CYS A 4 1.52 3.00 -5.35
N TYR A 5 1.30 3.47 -4.12
CA TYR A 5 0.05 3.23 -3.39
C TYR A 5 -1.20 3.69 -4.15
N CYS A 6 -1.10 4.74 -4.98
CA CYS A 6 -2.21 5.23 -5.82
C CYS A 6 -2.62 4.28 -6.95
N HIS A 7 -1.77 3.30 -7.30
CA HIS A 7 -2.07 2.28 -8.30
C HIS A 7 -2.74 1.04 -7.70
N ILE A 8 -2.85 0.97 -6.36
CA ILE A 8 -3.48 -0.15 -5.66
C ILE A 8 -4.98 0.12 -5.60
N PRO A 9 -5.84 -0.79 -6.09
CA PRO A 9 -7.29 -0.68 -5.93
C PRO A 9 -7.65 -0.43 -4.45
N PRO A 10 -8.51 0.55 -4.13
CA PRO A 10 -8.73 0.95 -2.74
C PRO A 10 -9.22 -0.18 -1.82
N ASP A 11 -10.04 -1.09 -2.34
CA ASP A 11 -10.51 -2.29 -1.65
C ASP A 11 -9.37 -3.25 -1.33
N LEU A 12 -8.45 -3.48 -2.28
CA LEU A 12 -7.25 -4.28 -2.06
C LEU A 12 -6.27 -3.60 -1.10
N LEU A 13 -6.10 -2.27 -1.19
CA LEU A 13 -5.26 -1.52 -0.27
C LEU A 13 -5.73 -1.72 1.18
N VAL A 14 -7.01 -1.51 1.45
CA VAL A 14 -7.60 -1.71 2.79
C VAL A 14 -7.41 -3.16 3.24
N LYS A 15 -7.74 -4.11 2.36
CA LYS A 15 -7.67 -5.54 2.68
C LYS A 15 -6.25 -5.97 3.08
N ILE A 16 -5.26 -5.66 2.24
CA ILE A 16 -3.88 -6.08 2.47
C ILE A 16 -3.26 -5.31 3.65
N VAL A 17 -3.55 -4.02 3.82
CA VAL A 17 -3.10 -3.24 4.99
C VAL A 17 -3.64 -3.86 6.28
N ARG A 18 -4.92 -4.22 6.32
CA ARG A 18 -5.53 -4.88 7.47
C ARG A 18 -4.89 -6.24 7.76
N GLU A 19 -4.77 -7.10 6.75
CA GLU A 19 -4.15 -8.42 6.93
C GLU A 19 -2.70 -8.30 7.45
N LYS A 20 -1.91 -7.37 6.90
CA LYS A 20 -0.51 -7.15 7.26
C LYS A 20 -0.34 -6.54 8.65
N PHE A 21 -1.01 -5.43 8.94
CA PHE A 21 -0.68 -4.60 10.09
C PHE A 21 -1.63 -4.75 11.28
N ILE A 22 -2.89 -5.13 11.03
CA ILE A 22 -3.89 -5.36 12.09
C ILE A 22 -3.87 -6.84 12.48
N GLU A 23 -4.01 -7.73 11.50
CA GLU A 23 -4.05 -9.19 11.72
C GLU A 23 -2.64 -9.80 11.83
N LYS A 24 -1.59 -8.98 11.62
CA LYS A 24 -0.17 -9.36 11.76
C LYS A 24 0.24 -10.52 10.84
N THR A 25 -0.38 -10.63 9.67
CA THR A 25 0.00 -11.65 8.66
C THR A 25 1.41 -11.35 8.12
N PRO A 26 2.35 -12.31 8.16
CA PRO A 26 3.69 -12.14 7.61
C PRO A 26 3.67 -11.81 6.12
N THR A 27 4.61 -10.98 5.65
CA THR A 27 4.70 -10.60 4.23
C THR A 27 4.82 -11.82 3.32
N LEU A 28 5.62 -12.81 3.70
CA LEU A 28 5.76 -14.06 2.93
C LEU A 28 4.44 -14.82 2.78
N THR A 29 3.62 -14.86 3.83
CA THR A 29 2.29 -15.47 3.78
C THR A 29 1.34 -14.69 2.88
N LEU A 30 1.43 -13.35 2.87
CA LEU A 30 0.65 -12.52 1.94
C LEU A 30 1.07 -12.77 0.50
N LEU A 31 2.38 -12.81 0.21
CA LEU A 31 2.87 -13.10 -1.14
C LEU A 31 2.44 -14.49 -1.66
N GLN A 32 2.25 -15.47 -0.78
CA GLN A 32 1.69 -16.77 -1.16
C GLN A 32 0.18 -16.71 -1.49
N ARG A 33 -0.59 -15.81 -0.85
CA ARG A 33 -2.03 -15.63 -1.09
C ARG A 33 -2.31 -14.78 -2.33
N TYR A 34 -1.48 -13.78 -2.57
CA TYR A 34 -1.59 -12.79 -3.65
C TYR A 34 -0.57 -13.12 -4.74
N SER A 35 -0.76 -14.27 -5.42
CA SER A 35 0.24 -14.88 -6.29
C SER A 35 0.29 -14.31 -7.72
N GLY A 36 -0.57 -13.37 -8.08
CA GLY A 36 -0.46 -12.65 -9.35
C GLY A 36 0.70 -11.66 -9.34
N ASP A 37 1.37 -11.46 -10.47
CA ASP A 37 2.53 -10.54 -10.60
C ASP A 37 2.19 -9.13 -10.08
N GLN A 38 1.00 -8.62 -10.44
CA GLN A 38 0.54 -7.30 -10.04
C GLN A 38 0.17 -7.23 -8.55
N GLU A 39 -0.45 -8.28 -8.02
CA GLU A 39 -0.84 -8.35 -6.61
C GLU A 39 0.39 -8.49 -5.70
N THR A 40 1.40 -9.24 -6.16
CA THR A 40 2.71 -9.37 -5.53
C THR A 40 3.38 -8.00 -5.39
N GLU A 41 3.32 -7.16 -6.43
CA GLU A 41 3.79 -5.77 -6.37
C GLU A 41 2.97 -4.92 -5.38
N TYR A 42 1.65 -5.16 -5.26
CA TYR A 42 0.81 -4.48 -4.24
C TYR A 42 1.23 -4.87 -2.82
N VAL A 43 1.39 -6.15 -2.53
CA VAL A 43 1.86 -6.63 -1.23
C VAL A 43 3.23 -6.05 -0.90
N SER A 44 4.15 -6.05 -1.86
CA SER A 44 5.50 -5.51 -1.69
C SER A 44 5.46 -4.00 -1.40
N THR A 45 4.61 -3.26 -2.11
CA THR A 45 4.43 -1.81 -1.91
C THR A 45 3.85 -1.53 -0.51
N ILE A 46 2.84 -2.29 -0.09
CA ILE A 46 2.18 -2.14 1.22
C ILE A 46 3.12 -2.49 2.37
N ALA A 47 3.99 -3.49 2.19
CA ALA A 47 5.00 -3.83 3.18
C ALA A 47 5.90 -2.62 3.52
N LEU A 48 6.15 -1.70 2.58
CA LEU A 48 6.98 -0.51 2.85
C LEU A 48 6.33 0.51 3.79
N LEU A 49 5.08 0.32 4.23
CA LEU A 49 4.46 1.20 5.22
C LEU A 49 5.17 1.14 6.58
N ASP A 50 5.78 0.00 6.96
CA ASP A 50 6.55 -0.14 8.20
C ASP A 50 8.04 0.25 8.09
N VAL A 51 8.54 0.44 6.87
CA VAL A 51 9.95 0.77 6.60
C VAL A 51 10.23 2.25 6.89
N PRO A 52 11.26 2.63 7.66
CA PRO A 52 11.58 4.04 7.91
C PRO A 52 11.69 4.87 6.63
N GLU A 53 11.22 6.13 6.68
CA GLU A 53 11.24 7.00 5.49
C GLU A 53 12.65 7.18 4.91
N SER A 54 13.67 7.27 5.77
CA SER A 54 15.09 7.34 5.35
C SER A 54 15.51 6.15 4.51
N GLU A 55 15.05 4.94 4.86
CA GLU A 55 15.33 3.72 4.10
C GLU A 55 14.57 3.71 2.78
N VAL A 56 13.30 4.13 2.77
CA VAL A 56 12.53 4.29 1.51
C VAL A 56 13.20 5.30 0.57
N ARG A 57 13.72 6.41 1.10
CA ARG A 57 14.46 7.41 0.32
C ARG A 57 15.72 6.82 -0.29
N GLU A 58 16.47 6.02 0.46
CA GLU A 58 17.65 5.33 -0.05
C GLU A 58 17.28 4.29 -1.13
N MET A 59 16.21 3.52 -0.93
CA MET A 59 15.72 2.52 -1.90
C MET A 59 15.29 3.14 -3.23
N LEU A 60 14.85 4.40 -3.23
CA LEU A 60 14.32 5.11 -4.40
C LEU A 60 15.20 6.30 -4.84
N LYS A 61 16.44 6.39 -4.35
CA LYS A 61 17.33 7.54 -4.61
C LYS A 61 17.57 7.83 -6.09
N ASP A 62 17.58 6.78 -6.92
CA ASP A 62 17.80 6.88 -8.36
C ASP A 62 16.52 7.23 -9.15
N GLN A 63 15.40 7.44 -8.47
CA GLN A 63 14.10 7.77 -9.05
C GLN A 63 13.44 8.95 -8.31
N PRO A 64 14.06 10.14 -8.28
CA PRO A 64 13.64 11.26 -7.42
C PRO A 64 12.21 11.75 -7.70
N GLN A 65 11.77 11.74 -8.97
CA GLN A 65 10.40 12.08 -9.35
C GLN A 65 9.37 11.07 -8.85
N PHE A 66 9.74 9.79 -8.77
CA PHE A 66 8.88 8.76 -8.22
C PHE A 66 8.87 8.81 -6.69
N LEU A 67 10.02 9.10 -6.07
CA LEU A 67 10.16 9.19 -4.61
C LEU A 67 9.21 10.23 -3.99
N ALA A 68 9.16 11.45 -4.55
CA ALA A 68 8.28 12.49 -4.02
C ALA A 68 6.81 12.04 -4.01
N HIS A 69 6.32 11.57 -5.15
CA HIS A 69 4.96 11.05 -5.27
C HIS A 69 4.71 9.83 -4.38
N PHE A 70 5.68 8.91 -4.29
CA PHE A 70 5.59 7.72 -3.47
C PHE A 70 5.41 8.07 -1.98
N LEU A 71 6.17 9.04 -1.47
CA LEU A 71 6.07 9.50 -0.08
C LEU A 71 4.72 10.17 0.20
N ASP A 72 4.21 10.98 -0.73
CA ASP A 72 2.89 11.61 -0.58
C ASP A 72 1.78 10.55 -0.54
N CYS A 73 1.80 9.60 -1.46
CA CYS A 73 0.81 8.51 -1.48
C CYS A 73 0.96 7.57 -0.27
N ARG A 74 2.17 7.44 0.29
CA ARG A 74 2.40 6.68 1.52
C ARG A 74 1.66 7.27 2.71
N ILE A 75 1.57 8.59 2.83
CA ILE A 75 0.82 9.25 3.92
C ILE A 75 -0.65 8.81 3.87
N HIS A 76 -1.28 8.87 2.70
CA HIS A 76 -2.66 8.45 2.50
C HIS A 76 -2.88 6.97 2.85
N ALA A 77 -1.95 6.09 2.47
CA ALA A 77 -2.03 4.68 2.85
C ALA A 77 -1.85 4.45 4.37
N ARG A 78 -1.12 5.31 5.09
CA ARG A 78 -1.06 5.28 6.55
C ARG A 78 -2.36 5.74 7.22
N GLU A 79 -3.07 6.69 6.62
CA GLU A 79 -4.38 7.11 7.12
C GLU A 79 -5.42 5.97 7.07
N VAL A 80 -5.29 5.04 6.13
CA VAL A 80 -6.09 3.79 6.09
C VAL A 80 -5.82 2.96 7.35
N LEU A 81 -4.53 2.82 7.73
CA LEU A 81 -4.12 2.07 8.91
C LEU A 81 -4.63 2.71 10.21
N GLU A 82 -4.61 4.05 10.28
CA GLU A 82 -5.04 4.82 11.45
C GLU A 82 -6.57 4.94 11.57
N GLY A 83 -7.33 4.34 10.64
CA GLY A 83 -8.80 4.45 10.61
C GLY A 83 -9.31 5.86 10.33
N LYS A 84 -8.45 6.74 9.80
CA LYS A 84 -8.75 8.15 9.52
C LYS A 84 -9.35 8.36 8.14
N LEU A 85 -9.16 7.43 7.22
CA LEU A 85 -9.90 7.41 5.97
C LEU A 85 -11.33 6.91 6.24
N PRO A 86 -12.38 7.73 5.97
CA PRO A 86 -13.75 7.30 6.14
C PRO A 86 -13.99 6.07 5.28
N ASP A 87 -14.63 5.06 5.87
CA ASP A 87 -15.15 3.85 5.22
C ASP A 87 -15.24 4.02 3.69
N LEU A 88 -14.33 3.34 2.97
CA LEU A 88 -14.31 3.30 1.50
C LEU A 88 -15.64 2.82 0.87
N LYS A 89 -16.60 2.38 1.71
CA LYS A 89 -18.02 2.20 1.38
C LYS A 89 -18.68 3.44 0.74
N ARG A 90 -18.14 4.65 0.87
CA ARG A 90 -18.68 5.84 0.17
C ARG A 90 -18.20 6.03 -1.28
N HIS A 91 -17.08 5.42 -1.70
CA HIS A 91 -16.59 5.57 -3.07
C HIS A 91 -17.03 4.44 -4.02
N LEU A 92 -17.71 3.40 -3.51
CA LEU A 92 -18.32 2.33 -4.30
C LEU A 92 -19.84 2.51 -4.54
N ARG A 93 -20.41 3.70 -4.28
CA ARG A 93 -21.79 4.04 -4.67
C ARG A 93 -21.84 5.01 -5.84
N VAL A 94 -21.36 4.57 -7.00
CA VAL A 94 -21.74 5.04 -8.34
C VAL A 94 -21.30 3.91 -9.28
N ASN A 95 -22.14 3.12 -9.93
CA ASN A 95 -23.50 3.30 -10.42
C ASN A 95 -24.32 2.01 -10.22
N LEU A 96 -25.55 2.15 -9.73
CA LEU A 96 -26.67 1.29 -10.13
C LEU A 96 -27.14 1.72 -11.51
#